data_AF-A0A2V5Q9I3-F1
#
_entry.id   AF-A0A2V5Q9I3-F1
#
_cell.length_a   1.000
_cell.length_b   1.000
_cell.length_c   1.000
_cell.angle_alpha   90.00
_cell.angle_beta   90.00
_cell.angle_gamma   90.00
#
_symmetry.space_group_name_H-M   'P 1'
#
loop_
_entity.id
_entity.type
_entity.pdbx_description
1 polymer ?
#
loop_
_entity_poly.entity_id
_entity_poly.type
_entity_poly.pdbx_seq_one_letter_code
_entity_poly.pdbx_strand_id
1 'polypeptide(L)'
;MADDTRIETGDGNDIIFIDGVLSPNGFTNSDFTGSFMLKAGSGDDLLEFHHTVFRSDVDVRMEDGIDGVCNTEDSEFQKPERARFDGGAPSGFPGDGFVAPAIEFTHINNFEDFPDDCSFLGGRD
;
A
#
# COMPACT_ATOMS: atom_id res chain seq x y z
N MET A 1 5.20 -22.26 -10.77
CA MET A 1 3.99 -21.43 -10.63
C MET A 1 4.28 -20.56 -9.42
N ALA A 2 4.13 -19.25 -9.54
CA ALA A 2 4.25 -18.38 -8.37
C ALA A 2 2.90 -18.42 -7.65
N ASP A 3 2.92 -18.41 -6.32
CA ASP A 3 1.70 -18.43 -5.52
C ASP A 3 1.19 -16.99 -5.35
N ASP A 4 -0.07 -16.76 -5.66
CA ASP A 4 -0.71 -15.46 -5.55
C ASP A 4 -1.09 -15.16 -4.08
N THR A 5 -1.05 -13.88 -3.71
CA THR A 5 -1.47 -13.39 -2.39
C THR A 5 -2.74 -12.56 -2.52
N ARG A 6 -3.75 -12.86 -1.69
CA ARG A 6 -5.02 -12.14 -1.63
C ARG A 6 -5.41 -11.84 -0.18
N ILE A 7 -5.67 -10.57 0.11
CA ILE A 7 -6.16 -10.07 1.39
C ILE A 7 -7.53 -9.41 1.17
N GLU A 8 -8.52 -9.78 1.97
CA GLU A 8 -9.86 -9.19 1.99
C GLU A 8 -10.28 -8.95 3.43
N THR A 9 -10.58 -7.71 3.81
CA THR A 9 -10.88 -7.35 5.21
C THR A 9 -12.38 -7.15 5.47
N GLY A 10 -13.12 -6.60 4.50
CA GLY A 10 -14.57 -6.45 4.56
C GLY A 10 -15.00 -5.07 5.07
N ASP A 11 -16.16 -4.99 5.72
CA ASP A 11 -16.62 -3.70 6.26
C ASP A 11 -16.03 -3.48 7.66
N GLY A 12 -15.59 -2.26 7.96
CA GLY A 12 -14.94 -1.88 9.22
C GLY A 12 -13.83 -0.87 8.99
N ASN A 13 -13.18 -0.45 10.07
CA ASN A 13 -11.95 0.33 9.96
C ASN A 13 -10.78 -0.65 10.09
N ASP A 14 -10.14 -0.97 8.98
CA ASP A 14 -9.09 -1.97 8.89
C ASP A 14 -7.70 -1.36 8.79
N ILE A 15 -6.72 -2.03 9.39
CA ILE A 15 -5.33 -1.61 9.33
C ILE A 15 -4.47 -2.81 8.92
N ILE A 16 -3.82 -2.68 7.78
CA ILE A 16 -2.96 -3.68 7.17
C ILE A 16 -1.53 -3.15 7.13
N PHE A 17 -0.63 -3.87 7.80
CA PHE A 17 0.81 -3.61 7.76
C PHE A 17 1.53 -4.76 7.08
N ILE A 18 2.35 -4.44 6.08
CA ILE A 18 3.23 -5.40 5.41
C ILE A 18 4.66 -4.88 5.50
N ASP A 19 5.43 -5.41 6.43
CA ASP A 19 6.82 -5.01 6.62
C ASP A 19 7.76 -6.20 6.43
N GLY A 20 8.97 -5.92 5.96
CA GLY A 20 10.06 -6.86 6.03
C GLY A 20 10.40 -7.17 7.49
N VAL A 21 10.98 -8.34 7.73
CA VAL A 21 11.38 -8.73 9.09
C VAL A 21 12.80 -8.25 9.35
N LEU A 22 12.98 -7.46 10.41
CA LEU A 22 14.31 -7.06 10.87
C LEU A 22 15.14 -8.31 11.20
N SER A 23 16.29 -8.44 10.54
CA SER A 23 17.27 -9.51 10.76
C SER A 23 18.63 -8.92 11.17
N PRO A 24 19.56 -9.73 11.70
CA PRO A 24 20.89 -9.25 12.09
C PRO A 24 21.70 -8.58 10.97
N ASN A 25 21.35 -8.83 9.70
CA ASN A 25 22.05 -8.30 8.52
C ASN A 25 21.23 -7.22 7.77
N GLY A 26 20.20 -6.66 8.40
CA GLY A 26 19.25 -5.72 7.77
C GLY A 26 17.84 -6.33 7.65
N PHE A 27 16.97 -5.71 6.85
CA PHE A 27 15.63 -6.23 6.64
C PHE A 27 15.64 -7.43 5.68
N THR A 28 14.89 -8.47 6.02
CA THR A 28 14.51 -9.51 5.08
C THR A 28 13.19 -9.10 4.46
N ASN A 29 13.22 -8.80 3.17
CA ASN A 29 12.06 -8.26 2.48
C ASN A 29 10.89 -9.24 2.42
N SER A 30 9.68 -8.72 2.47
CA SER A 30 8.47 -9.46 2.11
C SER A 30 8.43 -9.63 0.58
N ASP A 31 8.69 -10.84 0.07
CA ASP A 31 8.86 -11.12 -1.37
C ASP A 31 7.62 -11.78 -1.96
N PHE A 32 6.80 -10.99 -2.67
CA PHE A 32 5.62 -11.46 -3.38
C PHE A 32 5.97 -11.82 -4.83
N THR A 33 6.17 -13.13 -5.04
CA THR A 33 6.56 -13.66 -6.35
C THR A 33 5.39 -13.79 -7.34
N GLY A 34 4.17 -14.00 -6.84
CA GLY A 34 2.92 -14.04 -7.61
C GLY A 34 2.22 -12.69 -7.63
N SER A 35 0.97 -12.67 -8.10
CA SER A 35 0.13 -11.45 -8.05
C SER A 35 -0.24 -11.13 -6.60
N PHE A 36 -0.29 -9.83 -6.28
CA PHE A 36 -0.71 -9.33 -4.99
C PHE A 36 -2.03 -8.56 -5.11
N MET A 37 -3.02 -8.92 -4.31
CA MET A 37 -4.33 -8.28 -4.29
C MET A 37 -4.74 -7.94 -2.86
N LEU A 38 -5.17 -6.70 -2.63
CA LEU A 38 -5.81 -6.26 -1.40
C LEU A 38 -7.15 -5.59 -1.70
N LYS A 39 -8.18 -5.98 -0.97
CA LYS A 39 -9.49 -5.32 -0.96
C LYS A 39 -9.91 -5.02 0.48
N ALA A 40 -10.01 -3.74 0.84
CA ALA A 40 -10.36 -3.34 2.20
C ALA A 40 -11.89 -3.43 2.41
N GLY A 41 -12.69 -2.53 1.85
CA GLY A 41 -14.15 -2.68 1.82
C GLY A 41 -14.84 -1.36 2.10
N SER A 42 -15.48 -1.21 3.26
CA SER A 42 -16.05 0.08 3.65
C SER A 42 -15.66 0.47 5.07
N GLY A 43 -15.29 1.72 5.30
CA GLY A 43 -14.89 2.25 6.60
C GLY A 43 -13.66 3.14 6.45
N ASP A 44 -12.90 3.36 7.52
CA ASP A 44 -11.64 4.11 7.41
C ASP A 44 -10.46 3.13 7.41
N ASP A 45 -9.92 2.83 6.23
CA ASP A 45 -8.95 1.75 6.03
C ASP A 45 -7.53 2.25 5.76
N LEU A 46 -6.54 1.51 6.26
CA LEU A 46 -5.12 1.84 6.09
C LEU A 46 -4.32 0.64 5.59
N LEU A 47 -3.58 0.85 4.50
CA LEU A 47 -2.51 -0.03 4.06
C LEU A 47 -1.16 0.69 4.17
N GLU A 48 -0.25 0.10 4.92
CA GLU A 48 1.15 0.54 4.99
C GLU A 48 2.06 -0.63 4.62
N PHE A 49 3.04 -0.39 3.75
CA PHE A 49 4.02 -1.41 3.41
C PHE A 49 5.45 -0.88 3.25
N HIS A 50 6.37 -1.63 3.82
CA HIS A 50 7.80 -1.34 3.95
C HIS A 50 8.62 -2.57 3.60
N HIS A 51 9.86 -2.38 3.18
CA HIS A 51 10.80 -3.45 2.82
C HIS A 51 10.16 -4.58 1.99
N THR A 52 9.32 -4.23 1.01
CA THR A 52 8.50 -5.20 0.28
C THR A 52 8.90 -5.26 -1.19
N VAL A 53 8.96 -6.47 -1.77
CA VAL A 53 9.28 -6.68 -3.19
C VAL A 53 8.06 -7.28 -3.89
N PHE A 54 7.50 -6.53 -4.84
CA PHE A 54 6.43 -7.00 -5.72
C PHE A 54 6.99 -7.36 -7.09
N ARG A 55 7.01 -8.67 -7.41
CA ARG A 55 7.58 -9.17 -8.68
C ARG A 55 6.57 -9.25 -9.83
N SER A 56 5.29 -9.17 -9.51
CA SER A 56 4.18 -9.31 -10.46
C SER A 56 3.17 -8.18 -10.29
N ASP A 57 1.98 -8.40 -10.85
CA ASP A 57 0.87 -7.46 -10.84
C ASP A 57 0.40 -7.17 -9.40
N VAL A 58 0.15 -5.90 -9.10
CA VAL A 58 -0.33 -5.39 -7.80
C VAL A 58 -1.65 -4.68 -7.99
N ASP A 59 -2.70 -5.09 -7.28
CA ASP A 59 -4.03 -4.47 -7.30
C ASP A 59 -4.50 -4.20 -5.87
N VAL A 60 -4.44 -2.95 -5.44
CA VAL A 60 -4.94 -2.49 -4.13
C VAL A 60 -6.20 -1.66 -4.35
N ARG A 61 -7.28 -2.07 -3.67
CA ARG A 61 -8.59 -1.41 -3.71
C ARG A 61 -9.09 -1.19 -2.29
N MET A 62 -9.05 0.06 -1.83
CA MET A 62 -9.54 0.42 -0.50
C MET A 62 -11.07 0.52 -0.49
N GLU A 63 -11.63 1.03 -1.59
CA GLU A 63 -13.06 1.13 -1.88
C GLU A 63 -13.78 2.32 -1.19
N ASP A 64 -14.76 2.10 -0.31
CA ASP A 64 -15.63 3.18 0.19
C ASP A 64 -15.20 3.68 1.58
N GLY A 65 -14.57 4.85 1.68
CA GLY A 65 -13.98 5.22 2.96
C GLY A 65 -13.13 6.48 2.98
N ILE A 66 -12.62 6.80 4.17
CA ILE A 66 -11.44 7.67 4.33
C ILE A 66 -10.23 6.72 4.38
N ASP A 67 -9.60 6.52 3.23
CA ASP A 67 -8.63 5.43 3.06
C ASP A 67 -7.23 5.92 2.72
N GLY A 68 -6.22 5.33 3.37
CA GLY A 68 -4.81 5.63 3.11
C GLY A 68 -4.06 4.43 2.57
N VAL A 69 -3.25 4.66 1.53
CA VAL A 69 -2.19 3.72 1.13
C VAL A 69 -0.84 4.41 1.20
N CYS A 70 0.04 3.88 2.03
CA CYS A 70 1.38 4.40 2.26
C CYS A 70 2.46 3.42 1.81
N ASN A 71 3.47 3.95 1.12
CA ASN A 71 4.72 3.26 0.87
C ASN A 71 5.90 4.15 1.28
N THR A 72 6.92 3.59 1.94
CA THR A 72 8.21 4.28 2.11
C THR A 72 9.21 3.87 1.02
N GLU A 73 10.32 4.61 0.86
CA GLU A 73 11.31 4.45 -0.25
C GLU A 73 12.03 3.08 -0.31
N ASP A 74 11.65 2.13 0.54
CA ASP A 74 12.31 0.85 0.79
C ASP A 74 11.58 -0.36 0.15
N SER A 75 10.48 -0.13 -0.57
CA SER A 75 9.78 -1.17 -1.34
C SER A 75 10.07 -1.09 -2.85
N GLU A 76 10.16 -2.25 -3.50
CA GLU A 76 10.48 -2.40 -4.92
C GLU A 76 9.32 -2.98 -5.74
N PHE A 77 9.07 -2.39 -6.91
CA PHE A 77 8.11 -2.90 -7.90
C PHE A 77 8.87 -3.30 -9.17
N GLN A 78 8.86 -4.59 -9.52
CA GLN A 78 9.53 -5.06 -10.74
C GLN A 78 8.75 -4.74 -12.02
N LYS A 79 7.44 -4.52 -11.89
CA LYS A 79 6.52 -4.15 -12.98
C LYS A 79 5.66 -2.97 -12.54
N PRO A 80 6.24 -1.78 -12.31
CA PRO A 80 5.51 -0.62 -11.81
C PRO A 80 4.34 -0.20 -12.71
N GLU A 81 4.40 -0.49 -14.01
CA GLU A 81 3.31 -0.28 -14.96
C GLU A 81 2.09 -1.19 -14.75
N ARG A 82 2.21 -2.18 -13.88
CA ARG A 82 1.15 -3.13 -13.50
C ARG A 82 0.75 -3.02 -12.03
N ALA A 83 1.23 -1.98 -11.35
CA ALA A 83 0.79 -1.65 -10.02
C ALA A 83 -0.37 -0.65 -10.11
N ARG A 84 -1.49 -1.01 -9.50
CA ARG A 84 -2.67 -0.18 -9.37
C ARG A 84 -2.98 0.01 -7.89
N PHE A 85 -3.16 1.26 -7.52
CA PHE A 85 -3.64 1.66 -6.20
C PHE A 85 -4.89 2.51 -6.37
N ASP A 86 -5.92 2.15 -5.63
CA ASP A 86 -7.16 2.88 -5.48
C ASP A 86 -7.35 3.17 -3.99
N GLY A 87 -6.87 4.34 -3.57
CA GLY A 87 -6.90 4.79 -2.18
C GLY A 87 -8.26 5.34 -1.74
N GLY A 88 -9.37 4.83 -2.30
CA GLY A 88 -10.71 5.22 -1.91
C GLY A 88 -11.19 6.55 -2.50
N ALA A 89 -12.44 6.92 -2.21
CA ALA A 89 -13.03 8.17 -2.66
C ALA A 89 -12.45 9.37 -1.88
N PRO A 90 -12.05 10.46 -2.54
CA PRO A 90 -11.51 11.63 -1.82
C PRO A 90 -12.59 12.24 -0.93
N SER A 91 -12.40 12.20 0.39
CA SER A 91 -13.32 12.75 1.40
C SER A 91 -12.94 14.18 1.82
N GLY A 92 -11.75 14.64 1.43
CA GLY A 92 -11.19 15.95 1.79
C GLY A 92 -10.43 15.93 3.12
N PHE A 93 -10.07 14.73 3.61
CA PHE A 93 -9.22 14.54 4.78
C PHE A 93 -7.77 14.29 4.34
N PRO A 94 -6.76 14.90 5.00
CA PRO A 94 -5.36 14.56 4.76
C PRO A 94 -5.14 13.06 4.97
N GLY A 95 -4.75 12.33 3.91
CA GLY A 95 -4.57 10.88 3.97
C GLY A 95 -5.42 10.05 3.04
N ASP A 96 -6.43 10.66 2.42
CA ASP A 96 -7.21 9.99 1.39
C ASP A 96 -6.35 9.83 0.13
N GLY A 97 -5.99 8.59 -0.21
CA GLY A 97 -5.25 8.30 -1.43
C GLY A 97 -3.92 7.55 -1.25
N PHE A 98 -3.13 7.54 -2.31
CA PHE A 98 -1.81 6.89 -2.34
C PHE A 98 -0.70 7.90 -2.05
N VAL A 99 -0.01 7.75 -0.92
CA VAL A 99 1.16 8.53 -0.53
C VAL A 99 2.41 7.70 -0.83
N ALA A 100 3.26 8.19 -1.73
CA ALA A 100 4.56 7.60 -1.97
C ALA A 100 5.63 8.67 -2.25
N PRO A 101 6.85 8.47 -1.73
CA PRO A 101 8.00 9.27 -2.11
C PRO A 101 8.38 8.95 -3.57
N ALA A 102 7.90 9.78 -4.49
CA ALA A 102 8.31 9.86 -5.90
C ALA A 102 8.56 8.50 -6.60
N ILE A 103 7.53 7.68 -6.75
CA ILE A 103 7.57 6.52 -7.66
C ILE A 103 6.79 6.89 -8.93
N GLU A 104 7.41 6.70 -10.11
CA GLU A 104 6.77 6.91 -11.41
C GLU A 104 5.72 5.81 -11.72
N PHE A 105 4.68 5.69 -10.90
CA PHE A 105 3.53 4.86 -11.21
C PHE A 105 2.66 5.54 -12.27
N THR A 106 2.29 4.78 -13.29
CA THR A 106 1.50 5.33 -14.41
C THR A 106 0.00 5.30 -14.15
N HIS A 107 -0.48 4.56 -13.14
CA HIS A 107 -1.92 4.28 -12.89
C HIS A 107 -2.30 4.48 -11.41
N ILE A 108 -2.03 5.66 -10.86
CA ILE A 108 -2.59 6.08 -9.57
C ILE A 108 -3.88 6.87 -9.83
N ASN A 109 -4.99 6.44 -9.23
CA ASN A 109 -6.19 7.27 -9.12
C ASN A 109 -6.21 7.88 -7.71
N ASN A 110 -6.68 9.14 -7.57
CA ASN A 110 -6.76 9.85 -6.28
C ASN A 110 -5.40 9.97 -5.56
N PHE A 111 -4.39 10.49 -6.27
CA PHE A 111 -3.07 10.77 -5.70
C PHE A 111 -3.08 12.06 -4.88
N GLU A 112 -2.60 12.01 -3.64
CA GLU A 112 -2.27 13.20 -2.84
C GLU A 112 -0.77 13.24 -2.57
N ASP A 113 -0.11 14.31 -3.03
CA ASP A 113 1.32 14.55 -2.81
C ASP A 113 1.52 15.10 -1.39
N PHE A 114 1.86 14.23 -0.43
CA PHE A 114 2.17 14.64 0.95
C PHE A 114 3.68 14.57 1.22
N PRO A 115 4.26 15.59 1.89
CA PRO A 115 5.69 15.66 2.17
C PRO A 115 6.16 14.78 3.34
N ASP A 116 5.30 13.93 3.90
CA ASP A 116 5.58 13.19 5.14
C ASP A 116 5.45 11.68 4.97
N ASP A 117 6.30 11.00 5.74
CA ASP A 117 6.49 9.56 6.01
C ASP A 117 5.26 8.83 6.59
N CYS A 118 4.05 9.28 6.27
CA CYS A 118 2.79 8.71 6.79
C CYS A 118 2.58 8.89 8.31
N SER A 119 3.37 9.73 8.98
CA SER A 119 3.23 10.08 10.40
C SER A 119 1.87 10.65 10.79
N PHE A 120 1.16 11.31 9.87
CA PHE A 120 -0.19 11.83 10.12
C PHE A 120 -1.26 10.73 10.24
N LEU A 121 -0.98 9.50 9.75
CA LEU A 121 -1.84 8.31 9.89
C LEU A 121 -1.60 7.57 11.21
N GLY A 122 -0.78 8.14 12.11
CA GLY A 122 -0.34 7.47 13.33
C GLY A 122 0.81 6.48 13.08
N GLY A 123 1.47 6.58 11.92
CA GLY A 123 2.72 5.88 11.61
C GLY A 123 3.75 6.16 12.70
N ARG A 124 4.30 5.09 13.27
CA ARG A 124 5.24 5.17 14.39
C ARG A 124 6.57 5.76 13.93
N ASP A 125 7.01 6.82 14.61
CA ASP A 125 8.42 7.23 14.71
C ASP A 125 9.37 6.04 15.01
#